data_AF-A0A101FQP9-F1
#
_entry.id   AF-A0A101FQP9-F1
#
_cell.length_a   1.000
_cell.length_b   1.000
_cell.length_c   1.000
_cell.angle_alpha   90.00
_cell.angle_beta   90.00
_cell.angle_gamma   90.00
#
_symmetry.space_group_name_H-M   'P 1'
#
loop_
_entity.id
_entity.type
_entity.pdbx_description
1 polymer ?
#
loop_
_entity_poly.entity_id
_entity_poly.type
_entity_poly.pdbx_seq_one_letter_code
_entity_poly.pdbx_strand_id
1 'polypeptide(L)'
;MANRPALFREMLETTRKILAIVQGIPSPEPGNTEEYEAGLRALADLLASREKVAKALDGLGPAVAPREREEIRSLLGQIRKLDVQIADALEAHQKDLAGLLRQVREGKKALTYLRVPGPGTGVVFDYKK
;
A
#
# COMPACT_ATOMS: atom_id res chain seq x y z
N MET A 1 16.05 -26.02 13.05
CA MET A 1 15.99 -25.69 11.62
C MET A 1 14.53 -25.60 11.22
N ALA A 2 14.06 -24.46 10.71
CA ALA A 2 12.67 -24.33 10.24
C ALA A 2 12.44 -25.25 9.04
N ASN A 3 11.35 -26.02 9.04
CA ASN A 3 10.99 -26.86 7.90
C ASN A 3 10.38 -26.00 6.78
N ARG A 4 10.65 -26.31 5.50
CA ARG A 4 10.23 -25.53 4.32
C ARG A 4 8.72 -25.18 4.32
N PRO A 5 7.79 -26.12 4.61
CA PRO A 5 6.36 -25.78 4.68
C PRO A 5 6.04 -24.72 5.75
N ALA A 6 6.78 -24.68 6.87
CA ALA A 6 6.56 -23.68 7.90
C ALA A 6 6.84 -22.27 7.40
N LEU A 7 7.91 -22.08 6.62
CA LEU A 7 8.21 -20.78 6.00
C LEU A 7 7.16 -20.37 4.96
N PHE A 8 6.59 -21.31 4.20
CA PHE A 8 5.47 -20.99 3.30
C PHE A 8 4.20 -20.61 4.06
N ARG A 9 3.91 -21.24 5.21
CA ARG A 9 2.80 -20.84 6.08
C ARG A 9 3.03 -19.45 6.67
N GLU A 10 4.24 -19.17 7.12
CA GLU A 10 4.63 -17.84 7.60
C GLU A 10 4.48 -16.78 6.49
N MET A 11 4.95 -17.07 5.28
CA MET A 11 4.77 -16.21 4.10
C MET A 11 3.28 -15.94 3.84
N LEU A 12 2.44 -16.97 3.89
CA LEU A 12 1.00 -16.85 3.70
C LEU A 12 0.36 -15.96 4.77
N GLU A 13 0.67 -16.18 6.05
CA GLU A 13 0.17 -15.36 7.15
C GLU A 13 0.60 -13.89 7.03
N THR A 14 1.87 -13.64 6.73
CA THR A 14 2.36 -12.27 6.49
C THR A 14 1.65 -11.63 5.29
N THR A 15 1.40 -12.38 4.23
CA THR A 15 0.68 -11.88 3.04
C THR A 15 -0.78 -11.56 3.36
N ARG A 16 -1.46 -12.35 4.20
CA ARG A 16 -2.82 -12.05 4.69
C ARG A 16 -2.86 -10.76 5.49
N LYS A 17 -1.89 -10.57 6.40
CA LYS A 17 -1.77 -9.34 7.19
C LYS A 17 -1.53 -8.11 6.32
N ILE A 18 -0.66 -8.23 5.30
CA ILE A 18 -0.43 -7.16 4.33
C ILE A 18 -1.74 -6.77 3.65
N LEU A 19 -2.49 -7.74 3.12
CA LEU A 19 -3.77 -7.47 2.47
C LEU A 19 -4.75 -6.76 3.42
N ALA A 20 -4.86 -7.23 4.66
CA ALA A 20 -5.74 -6.62 5.65
C ALA A 20 -5.37 -5.16 5.94
N ILE A 21 -4.07 -4.86 6.06
CA ILE A 21 -3.59 -3.48 6.23
C ILE A 21 -3.88 -2.65 4.98
N VAL A 22 -3.55 -3.14 3.77
CA VAL A 22 -3.80 -2.40 2.53
C VAL A 22 -5.28 -2.08 2.35
N GLN A 23 -6.18 -3.01 2.66
CA GLN A 23 -7.63 -2.79 2.60
C GLN A 23 -8.15 -1.88 3.72
N GLY A 24 -7.45 -1.82 4.86
CA GLY A 24 -7.85 -1.05 6.04
C GLY A 24 -7.20 0.33 6.17
N ILE A 25 -6.18 0.66 5.36
CA ILE A 25 -5.58 2.00 5.36
C ILE A 25 -6.65 3.01 4.91
N PRO A 26 -7.01 4.00 5.75
CA PRO A 26 -8.00 4.99 5.37
C PRO A 26 -7.44 5.92 4.28
N SER A 27 -8.32 6.59 3.53
CA SER A 27 -7.88 7.66 2.64
C SER A 27 -7.29 8.83 3.45
N PRO A 28 -6.23 9.50 2.98
CA PRO A 28 -5.60 10.58 3.74
C PRO A 28 -6.52 11.81 3.78
N GLU A 29 -7.02 12.13 4.98
CA GLU A 29 -7.90 13.25 5.27
C GLU A 29 -7.35 14.08 6.46
N PRO A 30 -7.70 15.38 6.58
CA PRO A 30 -7.19 16.26 7.64
C PRO A 30 -7.50 15.82 9.09
N GLY A 31 -8.30 14.77 9.30
CA GLY A 31 -8.66 14.24 10.62
C GLY A 31 -8.12 12.84 10.93
N ASN A 32 -7.43 12.17 9.99
CA ASN A 32 -7.00 10.78 10.16
C ASN A 32 -5.52 10.53 9.80
N THR A 33 -4.72 11.61 9.72
CA THR A 33 -3.30 11.52 9.33
C THR A 33 -2.50 10.53 10.19
N GLU A 34 -2.74 10.50 11.51
CA GLU A 34 -2.04 9.56 12.40
C GLU A 34 -2.38 8.10 12.11
N GLU A 35 -3.65 7.79 11.86
CA GLU A 35 -4.11 6.43 11.51
C GLU A 35 -3.56 6.00 10.14
N TYR A 36 -3.57 6.92 9.18
CA TYR A 36 -2.98 6.71 7.86
C TYR A 36 -1.47 6.42 7.96
N GLU A 37 -0.72 7.24 8.70
CA GLU A 37 0.72 7.04 8.91
C GLU A 37 1.02 5.74 9.66
N ALA A 38 0.22 5.39 10.68
CA ALA A 38 0.35 4.14 11.41
C ALA A 38 0.15 2.93 10.49
N GLY A 39 -0.87 2.98 9.63
CA GLY A 39 -1.12 1.96 8.62
C GLY A 39 0.04 1.78 7.64
N LEU A 40 0.63 2.88 7.16
CA LEU A 40 1.80 2.82 6.28
C LEU A 40 3.04 2.24 6.96
N ARG A 41 3.29 2.57 8.23
CA ARG A 41 4.40 1.98 9.02
C ARG A 41 4.19 0.48 9.21
N ALA A 42 2.98 0.07 9.61
CA ALA A 42 2.65 -1.34 9.76
C ALA A 42 2.81 -2.13 8.44
N LEU A 43 2.43 -1.53 7.31
CA LEU A 43 2.64 -2.12 5.99
C LEU A 43 4.14 -2.30 5.68
N ALA A 44 4.95 -1.27 5.95
CA ALA A 44 6.40 -1.32 5.74
C ALA A 44 7.06 -2.43 6.59
N ASP A 45 6.67 -2.55 7.86
CA ASP A 45 7.19 -3.59 8.76
C ASP A 45 6.84 -5.01 8.27
N LEU A 46 5.60 -5.20 7.79
CA LEU A 46 5.16 -6.48 7.23
C LEU A 46 5.89 -6.83 5.93
N LEU A 47 6.14 -5.86 5.05
CA LEU A 47 6.92 -6.06 3.83
C LEU A 47 8.37 -6.45 4.15
N ALA A 48 8.99 -5.80 5.13
CA ALA A 48 10.32 -6.18 5.61
C ALA A 48 10.35 -7.58 6.22
N SER A 49 9.31 -7.96 6.98
CA SER A 49 9.14 -9.34 7.48
C SER A 49 9.00 -10.33 6.33
N ARG A 50 8.18 -10.03 5.32
CA ARG A 50 7.98 -10.86 4.14
C ARG A 50 9.29 -11.09 3.37
N GLU A 51 10.10 -10.05 3.21
CA GLU A 51 11.41 -10.15 2.56
C GLU A 51 12.36 -11.10 3.32
N LYS A 52 12.36 -11.07 4.65
CA LYS A 52 13.16 -12.00 5.47
C LYS A 52 12.74 -13.45 5.25
N VAL A 53 11.43 -13.73 5.18
CA VAL A 53 10.92 -15.08 4.91
C VAL A 53 11.29 -15.53 3.49
N ALA A 54 11.22 -14.64 2.50
CA ALA A 54 11.65 -14.94 1.13
C ALA A 54 13.14 -15.33 1.07
N LYS A 55 14.02 -14.56 1.71
CA LYS A 55 15.45 -14.89 1.80
C LYS A 55 15.71 -16.22 2.51
N ALA A 56 14.93 -16.54 3.55
CA ALA A 56 15.02 -17.83 4.23
C ALA A 56 14.61 -18.98 3.30
N LEU A 57 13.56 -18.81 2.50
CA LEU A 57 13.13 -19.79 1.50
C LEU A 57 14.17 -20.00 0.41
N ASP A 58 14.79 -18.93 -0.10
CA ASP A 58 15.86 -19.01 -1.10
C ASP A 58 17.08 -19.78 -0.58
N GLY A 59 17.42 -19.59 0.71
CA GLY A 59 18.51 -20.29 1.39
C GLY A 59 18.30 -21.80 1.54
N LEU A 60 17.08 -22.33 1.40
CA LEU A 60 16.81 -23.77 1.48
C LEU A 60 17.10 -24.52 0.17
N GLY A 61 17.43 -23.83 -0.93
CA GLY A 61 17.69 -24.42 -2.25
C GLY A 61 16.44 -25.00 -2.94
N PRO A 62 16.59 -25.64 -4.12
CA PRO A 62 15.43 -26.08 -4.92
C PRO A 62 14.84 -27.45 -4.50
N ALA A 63 15.55 -28.23 -3.69
CA ALA A 63 15.13 -29.58 -3.33
C ALA A 63 13.91 -29.58 -2.39
N VAL A 64 12.79 -30.15 -2.85
CA VAL A 64 11.56 -30.30 -2.06
C VAL A 64 11.25 -31.78 -1.87
N ALA A 65 11.09 -32.19 -0.60
CA ALA A 65 10.73 -33.55 -0.26
C ALA A 65 9.35 -33.91 -0.86
N PRO A 66 9.16 -35.12 -1.43
CA PRO A 66 7.90 -35.52 -2.06
C PRO A 66 6.66 -35.30 -1.18
N ARG A 67 6.78 -35.59 0.13
CA ARG A 67 5.72 -35.42 1.13
C ARG A 67 5.28 -33.97 1.36
N GLU A 68 6.12 -33.00 1.01
CA GLU A 68 5.89 -31.56 1.24
C GLU A 68 5.39 -30.83 -0.01
N ARG A 69 5.51 -31.46 -1.19
CA ARG A 69 5.22 -30.81 -2.48
C ARG A 69 3.78 -30.33 -2.59
N GLU A 70 2.82 -31.15 -2.19
CA GLU A 70 1.41 -30.82 -2.33
C GLU A 70 1.00 -29.68 -1.40
N GLU A 71 1.50 -29.71 -0.16
CA GLU A 71 1.28 -28.64 0.80
C GLU A 71 1.88 -27.32 0.31
N ILE A 72 3.14 -27.33 -0.13
CA ILE A 72 3.81 -26.14 -0.66
C ILE A 72 3.08 -25.60 -1.89
N ARG A 73 2.61 -26.48 -2.78
CA ARG A 73 1.83 -26.10 -3.96
C ARG A 73 0.55 -25.37 -3.57
N SER A 74 -0.19 -25.91 -2.60
CA SER A 74 -1.43 -25.28 -2.08
C SER A 74 -1.15 -23.92 -1.45
N LEU A 75 -0.14 -23.82 -0.58
CA LEU A 75 0.26 -22.57 0.08
C LEU A 75 0.70 -21.52 -0.94
N LEU A 76 1.52 -21.90 -1.92
CA LEU A 76 1.97 -21.00 -2.98
C LEU A 76 0.81 -20.49 -3.85
N GLY A 77 -0.17 -21.35 -4.15
CA GLY A 77 -1.39 -20.94 -4.85
C GLY A 77 -2.17 -19.86 -4.08
N GLN A 78 -2.31 -20.03 -2.76
CA GLN A 78 -2.95 -19.04 -1.90
C GLN A 78 -2.16 -17.72 -1.83
N ILE A 79 -0.83 -17.79 -1.67
CA ILE A 79 0.03 -16.60 -1.64
C ILE A 79 -0.12 -15.80 -2.93
N ARG A 80 -0.05 -16.45 -4.09
CA ARG A 80 -0.21 -15.77 -5.40
C ARG A 80 -1.56 -15.10 -5.55
N LYS A 81 -2.63 -15.76 -5.09
CA LYS A 81 -3.97 -15.16 -5.11
C LYS A 81 -4.04 -13.89 -4.26
N LEU A 82 -3.43 -13.91 -3.08
CA LEU A 82 -3.37 -12.72 -2.22
C LEU A 82 -2.48 -11.62 -2.80
N ASP A 83 -1.36 -11.97 -3.44
CA ASP A 83 -0.48 -10.98 -4.10
C ASP A 83 -1.23 -10.20 -5.19
N VAL A 84 -2.07 -10.87 -5.98
CA VAL A 84 -2.94 -10.18 -6.96
C VAL A 84 -3.91 -9.23 -6.25
N GLN A 85 -4.57 -9.68 -5.18
CA GLN A 85 -5.50 -8.83 -4.43
C GLN A 85 -4.82 -7.61 -3.78
N ILE A 86 -3.58 -7.78 -3.31
CA ILE A 86 -2.77 -6.68 -2.77
C ILE A 86 -2.45 -5.68 -3.88
N ALA A 87 -2.02 -6.16 -5.05
CA ALA A 87 -1.71 -5.29 -6.19
C ALA A 87 -2.94 -4.48 -6.63
N ASP A 88 -4.08 -5.13 -6.80
CA ASP A 88 -5.34 -4.48 -7.18
C ASP A 88 -5.74 -3.39 -6.16
N ALA A 89 -5.61 -3.68 -4.86
CA ALA A 89 -5.94 -2.73 -3.80
C ALA A 89 -4.98 -1.53 -3.76
N LEU A 90 -3.67 -1.76 -3.95
CA LEU A 90 -2.68 -0.67 -4.04
C LEU A 90 -2.90 0.20 -5.28
N GLU A 91 -3.28 -0.40 -6.42
CA GLU A 91 -3.63 0.36 -7.63
C GLU A 91 -4.87 1.23 -7.43
N ALA A 92 -5.86 0.77 -6.67
CA ALA A 92 -7.02 1.58 -6.31
C ALA A 92 -6.61 2.81 -5.48
N HIS A 93 -5.82 2.60 -4.42
CA HIS A 93 -5.27 3.70 -3.61
C HIS A 93 -4.44 4.69 -4.43
N GLN A 94 -3.66 4.19 -5.40
CA GLN A 94 -2.88 5.05 -6.30
C GLN A 94 -3.79 5.94 -7.17
N LYS A 95 -4.91 5.41 -7.67
CA LYS A 95 -5.88 6.18 -8.45
C LYS A 95 -6.54 7.27 -7.59
N ASP A 96 -6.90 6.95 -6.35
CA ASP A 96 -7.49 7.91 -5.42
C ASP A 96 -6.54 9.06 -5.10
N LEU A 97 -5.27 8.75 -4.79
CA LEU A 97 -4.22 9.75 -4.58
C LEU A 97 -4.00 10.62 -5.83
N ALA A 98 -4.03 10.04 -7.03
CA ALA A 98 -3.92 10.80 -8.28
C ALA A 98 -5.11 11.77 -8.46
N GLY A 99 -6.32 11.36 -8.07
CA GLY A 99 -7.51 12.22 -8.05
C GLY A 99 -7.36 13.40 -7.10
N LEU A 100 -6.93 13.16 -5.86
CA LEU A 100 -6.69 14.21 -4.86
C LEU A 100 -5.61 15.21 -5.32
N LEU A 101 -4.50 14.72 -5.87
CA LEU A 101 -3.45 15.58 -6.42
C LEU A 101 -3.95 16.46 -7.57
N ARG A 102 -4.87 15.96 -8.39
CA ARG A 102 -5.50 16.76 -9.44
C ARG A 102 -6.33 17.90 -8.84
N GLN A 103 -7.13 17.64 -7.81
CA GLN A 103 -7.91 18.67 -7.12
C GLN A 103 -7.02 19.76 -6.51
N VAL A 104 -5.91 19.37 -5.86
CA VAL A 104 -4.92 20.33 -5.33
C VAL A 104 -4.35 21.22 -6.43
N ARG A 105 -4.02 20.64 -7.60
CA ARG A 105 -3.52 21.41 -8.75
C ARG A 105 -4.56 22.37 -9.30
N GLU A 106 -5.82 21.95 -9.39
CA GLU A 106 -6.94 22.79 -9.83
C GLU A 106 -7.20 23.95 -8.85
N GLY A 107 -7.20 23.67 -7.54
CA GLY A 107 -7.27 24.69 -6.49
C GLY A 107 -6.13 25.70 -6.59
N LYS A 108 -4.89 25.24 -6.80
CA LYS A 108 -3.73 26.13 -6.99
C LYS A 108 -3.88 27.03 -8.23
N LYS A 109 -4.43 26.51 -9.33
CA LYS A 109 -4.76 27.32 -10.52
C LYS A 109 -5.80 28.39 -10.17
N ALA A 110 -6.88 28.03 -9.47
CA ALA A 110 -7.90 28.99 -9.04
C ALA A 110 -7.31 30.11 -8.17
N LEU A 111 -6.40 29.78 -7.24
CA LEU A 111 -5.69 30.76 -6.42
C LEU A 111 -4.77 31.69 -7.23
N THR A 112 -4.28 31.27 -8.41
CA THR A 112 -3.45 32.13 -9.27
C THR A 112 -4.24 33.33 -9.81
N TYR A 113 -5.56 33.21 -9.91
CA TYR A 113 -6.46 34.29 -10.33
C TYR A 113 -6.93 35.17 -9.15
N LEU A 114 -6.46 34.89 -7.94
CA LEU A 114 -6.71 35.72 -6.75
C LEU A 114 -5.52 36.65 -6.52
N ARG A 115 -5.77 37.97 -6.51
CA ARG A 115 -4.76 38.93 -6.04
C ARG A 115 -4.86 39.11 -4.53
N VAL A 116 -3.70 39.31 -3.90
CA VAL A 116 -3.63 39.79 -2.52
C VAL A 116 -4.31 41.17 -2.48
N PRO A 117 -5.34 41.36 -1.64
CA PRO A 117 -6.01 42.64 -1.54
C PRO A 117 -5.05 43.73 -1.05
N GLY A 118 -5.10 44.91 -1.67
CA GLY A 118 -4.42 46.10 -1.14
C GLY A 118 -5.17 46.66 0.08
N PRO A 119 -4.56 47.59 0.85
CA PRO A 119 -5.20 48.18 2.02
C PRO A 119 -6.57 48.76 1.64
N GLY A 120 -7.65 48.23 2.22
CA GLY A 120 -9.03 48.70 2.00
C GLY A 120 -9.81 48.03 0.85
N THR A 121 -9.32 46.96 0.22
CA THR A 121 -10.08 46.23 -0.82
C THR A 121 -10.27 44.76 -0.45
N GLY A 122 -11.44 44.18 -0.75
CA GLY A 122 -11.69 42.74 -0.57
C GLY A 122 -10.97 41.90 -1.64
N VAL A 123 -11.08 40.57 -1.54
CA VAL A 123 -10.49 39.61 -2.49
C VAL A 123 -10.94 39.95 -3.93
N VAL A 124 -9.98 40.23 -4.82
CA VAL A 124 -10.26 40.56 -6.23
C VAL A 124 -9.98 39.32 -7.10
N PHE A 125 -11.01 38.84 -7.79
CA PHE A 125 -10.89 37.80 -8.81
C PHE A 125 -10.54 38.45 -10.16
N ASP A 126 -9.32 38.21 -10.66
CA ASP A 126 -8.87 38.74 -11.96
C ASP A 126 -9.17 37.71 -13.06
N TYR A 127 -10.43 37.67 -13.53
CA TYR A 127 -10.84 36.87 -14.68
C TYR A 127 -10.43 37.57 -15.98
N LYS A 128 -9.13 37.68 -16.27
CA LYS A 128 -8.68 38.15 -17.60
C LYS A 128 -8.29 36.96 -18.48
N LYS A 129 -9.25 36.68 -19.38
CA LYS A 129 -9.29 35.87 -20.62
C LYS A 129 -8.00 35.19 -21.08
#